data_AF-A0AAV2PZC0-F1
#
_entry.id   AF-A0AAV2PZC0-F1
#
_cell.length_a   1.000
_cell.length_b   1.000
_cell.length_c   1.000
_cell.angle_alpha   90.00
_cell.angle_beta   90.00
_cell.angle_gamma   90.00
#
_symmetry.space_group_name_H-M   'P 1'
#
loop_
_entity.id
_entity.type
_entity.pdbx_description
1 polymer ?
#
loop_
_entity_poly.entity_id
_entity_poly.type
_entity_poly.pdbx_seq_one_letter_code
_entity_poly.pdbx_strand_id
1 'polypeptide(L)'
;MDSPSSGVRSVSIHEPGIALAPQPFSLPADRMEAVRKGLVLRGYSGDALEFMLLRHRVSSQRQYQTCWSKFLEHLSDKSIAHDAITRDVVFNFLALLAKTKKYRTLSVYKCALRHPLLFLINLELDCEEMVFLRCGFFNANPPERRAPSAVWSLDVVLYYLVRGPFEPLESTSWRFCVRRHLFCFFWLRAGGLATWLTSPLPFAGRRIGSSFFGGMGSCPRV
;
A
#
# COMPACT_ATOMS: atom_id res chain seq x y z
N MET A 1 11.92 78.69 -47.04
CA MET A 1 13.13 77.85 -46.96
C MET A 1 13.26 77.49 -45.49
N ASP A 2 12.58 76.42 -45.08
CA ASP A 2 12.38 76.09 -43.68
C ASP A 2 13.36 74.99 -43.28
N SER A 3 14.17 75.27 -42.26
CA SER A 3 14.70 74.24 -41.37
C SER A 3 13.81 74.22 -40.12
N PRO A 4 13.52 73.04 -39.56
CA PRO A 4 14.27 72.69 -38.36
C PRO A 4 14.66 71.20 -38.28
N SER A 5 15.93 71.02 -37.89
CA SER A 5 16.50 69.82 -37.29
C SER A 5 16.08 69.72 -35.83
N SER A 6 15.78 68.50 -35.35
CA SER A 6 16.28 67.89 -34.09
C SER A 6 15.30 66.84 -33.55
N GLY A 7 15.35 65.62 -34.10
CA GLY A 7 14.68 64.46 -33.51
C GLY A 7 15.57 63.81 -32.45
N VAL A 8 15.23 64.00 -31.18
CA VAL A 8 15.85 63.28 -30.05
C VAL A 8 15.35 61.82 -30.10
N ARG A 9 16.25 60.88 -30.42
CA ARG A 9 16.00 59.44 -30.30
C ARG A 9 16.16 59.03 -28.84
N SER A 10 15.04 58.70 -28.20
CA SER A 10 15.01 58.04 -26.88
C SER A 10 15.63 56.64 -27.01
N VAL A 11 16.78 56.44 -26.36
CA VAL A 11 17.40 55.12 -26.19
C VAL A 11 16.62 54.38 -25.09
N SER A 12 15.90 53.34 -25.49
CA SER A 12 15.29 52.38 -24.57
C SER A 12 16.41 51.60 -23.87
N ILE A 13 16.65 51.90 -22.59
CA ILE A 13 17.56 51.13 -21.74
C ILE A 13 16.85 49.81 -21.42
N HIS A 14 17.31 48.74 -22.06
CA HIS A 14 16.91 47.38 -21.73
C HIS A 14 17.41 47.07 -20.31
N GLU A 15 16.51 46.97 -19.34
CA GLU A 15 16.83 46.38 -18.05
C GLU A 15 17.31 44.94 -18.28
N PRO A 16 18.51 44.55 -17.81
CA PRO A 16 18.90 43.16 -17.79
C PRO A 16 18.03 42.45 -16.75
N GLY A 17 17.12 41.61 -17.24
CA GLY A 17 16.32 40.73 -16.39
C GLY A 17 17.24 39.96 -15.45
N ILE A 18 17.05 40.19 -14.15
CA ILE A 18 17.68 39.40 -13.09
C ILE A 18 17.24 37.95 -13.32
N ALA A 19 18.13 37.14 -13.88
CA ALA A 19 17.94 35.70 -13.95
C ALA A 19 17.91 35.19 -12.50
N LEU A 20 16.70 35.06 -11.94
CA LEU A 20 16.48 34.32 -10.71
C LEU A 20 17.16 32.96 -10.87
N ALA A 21 18.19 32.73 -10.05
CA ALA A 21 18.85 31.44 -10.00
C ALA A 21 17.76 30.35 -9.87
N PRO A 22 17.85 29.24 -10.62
CA PRO A 22 16.89 28.15 -10.48
C PRO A 22 16.85 27.77 -9.00
N GLN A 23 15.70 27.99 -8.38
CA GLN A 23 15.48 27.67 -6.98
C GLN A 23 15.88 26.20 -6.81
N PRO A 24 16.73 25.85 -5.83
CA PRO A 24 17.10 24.47 -5.60
C PRO A 24 15.81 23.69 -5.36
N PHE A 25 15.50 22.78 -6.28
CA PHE A 25 14.31 21.96 -6.22
C PHE A 25 14.41 21.08 -4.96
N SER A 26 13.75 21.48 -3.88
CA SER A 26 13.71 20.71 -2.64
C SER A 26 12.39 19.97 -2.53
N LEU A 27 12.44 18.65 -2.30
CA LEU A 27 11.23 17.89 -2.03
C LEU A 27 10.61 18.34 -0.69
N PRO A 28 9.29 18.61 -0.63
CA PRO A 28 8.63 18.97 0.62
C PRO A 28 8.72 17.85 1.66
N ALA A 29 8.95 18.24 2.92
CA ALA A 29 8.99 17.30 4.05
C ALA A 29 7.63 16.61 4.28
N ASP A 30 6.53 17.34 4.09
CA ASP A 30 5.18 16.78 4.12
C ASP A 30 4.80 16.19 2.76
N ARG A 31 4.34 14.95 2.77
CA ARG A 31 3.96 14.18 1.57
C ARG A 31 2.73 14.77 0.89
N MET A 32 1.74 15.23 1.66
CA MET A 32 0.51 15.80 1.09
C MET A 32 0.80 17.17 0.47
N GLU A 33 1.70 17.95 1.05
CA GLU A 33 2.24 19.16 0.45
C GLU A 33 2.98 18.85 -0.86
N ALA A 34 3.80 17.79 -0.91
CA ALA A 34 4.45 17.33 -2.13
C ALA A 34 3.45 16.98 -3.24
N VAL A 35 2.41 16.22 -2.91
CA VAL A 35 1.32 15.90 -3.85
C VAL A 35 0.58 17.17 -4.29
N ARG A 36 0.24 18.06 -3.35
CA ARG A 36 -0.45 19.32 -3.63
C ARG A 36 0.34 20.18 -4.60
N LYS A 37 1.62 20.44 -4.30
CA LYS A 37 2.54 21.21 -5.15
C LYS A 37 2.63 20.60 -6.55
N GLY A 38 2.80 19.28 -6.66
CA GLY A 38 2.85 18.60 -7.97
C GLY A 38 1.56 18.72 -8.78
N LEU A 39 0.39 18.66 -8.14
CA LEU A 39 -0.89 18.84 -8.83
C LEU A 39 -1.10 20.30 -9.27
N VAL A 40 -0.73 21.28 -8.44
CA VAL A 40 -0.79 22.70 -8.82
C VAL A 40 0.12 22.97 -10.03
N LEU A 41 1.33 22.42 -10.05
CA LEU A 41 2.26 22.53 -11.18
C LEU A 41 1.72 21.93 -12.49
N ARG A 42 0.77 20.99 -12.40
CA ARG A 42 0.08 20.40 -13.56
C ARG A 42 -1.16 21.18 -14.00
N GLY A 43 -1.49 22.28 -13.32
CA GLY A 43 -2.60 23.17 -13.71
C GLY A 43 -3.98 22.74 -13.22
N TYR A 44 -4.08 21.86 -12.21
CA TYR A 44 -5.37 21.52 -11.61
C TYR A 44 -5.95 22.71 -10.84
N SER A 45 -7.28 22.93 -10.96
CA SER A 45 -7.99 23.96 -10.22
C SER A 45 -8.02 23.66 -8.71
N GLY A 46 -8.21 24.71 -7.89
CA GLY A 46 -8.31 24.57 -6.43
C GLY A 46 -9.42 23.61 -5.99
N ASP A 47 -10.59 23.66 -6.62
CA ASP A 47 -11.70 22.75 -6.29
C ASP A 47 -11.37 21.30 -6.62
N ALA A 48 -10.77 21.04 -7.79
CA ALA A 48 -10.34 19.71 -8.18
C ALA A 48 -9.26 19.16 -7.23
N LEU A 49 -8.34 20.03 -6.79
CA LEU A 49 -7.29 19.70 -5.85
C LEU A 49 -7.85 19.19 -4.51
N GLU A 50 -8.84 19.89 -3.94
CA GLU A 50 -9.47 19.48 -2.68
C GLU A 50 -10.07 18.07 -2.78
N PHE A 51 -10.84 17.79 -3.84
CA PHE A 51 -11.39 16.44 -4.06
C PHE A 51 -10.31 15.37 -4.27
N MET A 52 -9.22 15.70 -4.98
CA MET A 52 -8.12 14.77 -5.19
C MET A 52 -7.37 14.44 -3.89
N LEU A 53 -7.18 15.43 -3.00
CA LEU A 53 -6.50 15.24 -1.73
C LEU A 53 -7.34 14.41 -0.74
N LEU A 54 -8.67 14.48 -0.82
CA LEU A 54 -9.60 13.66 0.00
C LEU A 54 -9.52 12.15 -0.28
N ARG A 55 -8.85 11.73 -1.36
CA ARG A 55 -8.67 10.31 -1.71
C ARG A 55 -8.04 9.48 -0.57
N HIS A 56 -7.20 10.09 0.26
CA HIS A 56 -6.50 9.39 1.33
C HIS A 56 -7.19 9.61 2.68
N ARG A 57 -7.63 8.53 3.34
CA ARG A 57 -8.07 8.57 4.74
C ARG A 57 -6.94 9.05 5.64
N VAL A 58 -7.26 9.76 6.72
CA VAL A 58 -6.28 10.32 7.68
C VAL A 58 -5.28 9.26 8.19
N SER A 59 -5.74 8.05 8.49
CA SER A 59 -4.87 6.95 8.92
C SER A 59 -3.86 6.54 7.85
N SER A 60 -4.28 6.48 6.59
CA SER A 60 -3.40 6.19 5.45
C SER A 60 -2.42 7.33 5.19
N GLN A 61 -2.84 8.59 5.38
CA GLN A 61 -1.95 9.75 5.26
C GLN A 61 -0.79 9.66 6.26
N ARG A 62 -1.06 9.36 7.53
CA ARG A 62 -0.02 9.19 8.57
C ARG A 62 0.95 8.06 8.23
N GLN A 63 0.42 6.93 7.78
CA GLN A 63 1.25 5.79 7.38
C GLN A 63 2.14 6.14 6.18
N TYR A 64 1.59 6.79 5.16
CA TYR A 64 2.34 7.20 3.99
C TYR A 64 3.34 8.32 4.29
N GLN A 65 3.01 9.25 5.19
CA GLN A 65 3.95 10.27 5.66
C GLN A 65 5.17 9.63 6.32
N THR A 66 4.97 8.61 7.17
CA THR A 66 6.08 7.88 7.78
C THR A 66 6.99 7.24 6.74
N CYS A 67 6.41 6.64 5.69
CA CYS A 67 7.16 6.05 4.60
C CYS A 67 7.92 7.11 3.76
N TRP A 68 7.29 8.26 3.54
CA TRP A 68 7.87 9.40 2.84
C TRP A 68 9.06 9.99 3.60
N SER A 69 8.92 10.25 4.90
CA SER A 69 10.02 10.75 5.74
C SER A 69 11.21 9.80 5.73
N LYS A 70 10.98 8.48 5.78
CA LYS A 70 12.06 7.48 5.69
C LYS A 70 12.78 7.48 4.34
N PHE A 71 12.07 7.81 3.27
CA PHE A 71 12.69 7.98 1.96
C PHE A 71 13.51 9.27 1.88
N LEU A 72 13.01 10.38 2.41
CA LEU A 72 13.78 11.64 2.48
C LEU A 72 15.04 11.50 3.33
N GLU A 73 14.95 10.81 4.47
CA GLU A 73 16.09 10.45 5.32
C GLU A 73 17.13 9.64 4.51
N HIS A 74 16.67 8.62 3.76
CA HIS A 74 17.57 7.84 2.90
C HIS A 74 18.27 8.68 1.82
N LEU A 75 17.56 9.63 1.20
CA LEU A 75 18.17 10.56 0.23
C LEU A 75 19.21 11.45 0.90
N SER A 76 18.91 11.96 2.09
CA SER A 76 19.84 12.76 2.90
C SER A 76 21.09 11.97 3.27
N ASP A 77 20.93 10.74 3.77
CA ASP A 77 22.02 9.85 4.17
C ASP A 77 22.96 9.52 3.00
N LYS A 78 22.41 9.44 1.80
CA LYS A 78 23.16 9.16 0.57
C LYS A 78 23.62 10.42 -0.16
N SER A 79 23.31 11.61 0.37
CA SER A 79 23.58 12.90 -0.25
C SER A 79 23.10 12.96 -1.71
N ILE A 80 21.95 12.34 -1.98
CA ILE A 80 21.34 12.32 -3.32
C ILE A 80 20.55 13.61 -3.49
N ALA A 81 20.95 14.40 -4.48
CA ALA A 81 20.23 15.60 -4.86
C ALA A 81 18.84 15.26 -5.40
N HIS A 82 17.88 16.15 -5.18
CA HIS A 82 16.47 15.87 -5.48
C HIS A 82 16.15 15.81 -6.99
N ASP A 83 16.95 16.49 -7.80
CA ASP A 83 16.92 16.44 -9.27
C ASP A 83 17.50 15.13 -9.84
N ALA A 84 18.41 14.50 -9.10
CA ALA A 84 19.00 13.22 -9.44
C ALA A 84 18.15 12.00 -9.03
N ILE A 85 16.90 12.21 -8.60
CA ILE A 85 16.03 11.09 -8.20
C ILE A 85 15.52 10.35 -9.45
N THR A 86 16.05 9.16 -9.66
CA THR A 86 15.69 8.24 -10.74
C THR A 86 15.00 6.98 -10.19
N ARG A 87 14.49 6.11 -11.09
CA ARG A 87 13.78 4.88 -10.67
C ARG A 87 14.70 3.93 -9.91
N ASP A 88 15.96 3.81 -10.32
CA ASP A 88 16.97 2.99 -9.67
C ASP A 88 17.24 3.41 -8.23
N VAL A 89 17.26 4.72 -7.93
CA VAL A 89 17.34 5.20 -6.53
C VAL A 89 16.17 4.68 -5.70
N VAL A 90 14.95 4.77 -6.22
CA VAL A 90 13.74 4.27 -5.54
C VAL A 90 13.78 2.75 -5.40
N PHE A 91 14.23 2.02 -6.42
CA PHE A 91 14.27 0.56 -6.41
C PHE A 91 15.33 0.04 -5.44
N ASN A 92 16.51 0.67 -5.42
CA ASN A 92 17.59 0.37 -4.49
C ASN A 92 17.16 0.64 -3.04
N PHE A 93 16.42 1.72 -2.80
CA PHE A 93 15.81 1.99 -1.50
C PHE A 93 14.82 0.89 -1.07
N LEU A 94 13.91 0.47 -1.96
CA LEU A 94 12.97 -0.62 -1.68
C LEU A 94 13.69 -1.95 -1.45
N ALA A 95 14.76 -2.23 -2.21
CA ALA A 95 15.57 -3.43 -2.05
C ALA A 95 16.33 -3.45 -0.71
N LEU A 96 16.80 -2.30 -0.24
CA LEU A 96 17.39 -2.15 1.10
C LEU A 96 16.35 -2.47 2.19
N LEU A 97 15.13 -1.93 2.06
CA LEU A 97 14.04 -2.22 2.99
C LEU A 97 13.61 -3.69 2.96
N ALA A 98 13.69 -4.35 1.80
CA ALA A 98 13.29 -5.75 1.64
C ALA A 98 14.11 -6.72 2.49
N LYS A 99 15.32 -6.32 2.91
CA LYS A 99 16.16 -7.11 3.84
C LYS A 99 15.56 -7.21 5.25
N THR A 100 14.72 -6.26 5.66
CA THR A 100 14.20 -6.17 7.04
C THR A 100 12.68 -6.11 7.14
N LYS A 101 11.98 -5.76 6.06
CA LYS A 101 10.53 -5.54 6.05
C LYS A 101 9.79 -6.62 5.27
N LYS A 102 8.59 -6.96 5.74
CA LYS A 102 7.68 -7.90 5.07
C LYS A 102 7.19 -7.33 3.73
N TYR A 103 6.87 -8.21 2.78
CA TYR A 103 6.38 -7.85 1.44
C TYR A 103 5.20 -6.85 1.44
N ARG A 104 4.24 -7.02 2.36
CA ARG A 104 3.11 -6.10 2.51
C ARG A 104 3.56 -4.68 2.85
N THR A 105 4.57 -4.54 3.69
CA THR A 105 5.13 -3.24 4.07
C THR A 105 5.80 -2.58 2.87
N LEU A 106 6.58 -3.32 2.07
CA LEU A 106 7.19 -2.78 0.85
C LEU A 106 6.15 -2.24 -0.14
N SER A 107 5.01 -2.92 -0.25
CA SER A 107 3.89 -2.46 -1.08
C SER A 107 3.32 -1.12 -0.58
N VAL A 108 3.26 -0.92 0.75
CA VAL A 108 2.84 0.36 1.35
C VAL A 108 3.85 1.47 1.02
N TYR A 109 5.16 1.19 1.13
CA TYR A 109 6.21 2.14 0.73
C TYR A 109 6.05 2.55 -0.73
N LYS A 110 5.92 1.59 -1.66
CA LYS A 110 5.68 1.90 -3.09
C LYS A 110 4.50 2.84 -3.29
N CYS A 111 3.36 2.53 -2.66
CA CYS A 111 2.14 3.35 -2.77
C CYS A 111 2.31 4.75 -2.17
N ALA A 112 3.07 4.87 -1.07
CA ALA A 112 3.35 6.15 -0.44
C ALA A 112 4.16 7.07 -1.38
N LEU A 113 5.17 6.51 -2.05
CA LEU A 113 6.10 7.22 -2.94
C LEU A 113 5.49 7.56 -4.32
N ARG A 114 4.57 6.73 -4.83
CA ARG A 114 4.03 6.85 -6.19
C ARG A 114 3.54 8.27 -6.54
N HIS A 115 2.63 8.83 -5.75
CA HIS A 115 2.01 10.12 -6.08
C HIS A 115 2.94 11.34 -5.96
N PRO A 116 3.70 11.54 -4.86
CA PRO A 116 4.59 12.69 -4.78
C PRO A 116 5.66 12.65 -5.89
N LEU A 117 6.23 11.49 -6.20
CA LEU A 117 7.24 11.36 -7.26
C LEU A 117 6.65 11.54 -8.66
N LEU A 118 5.47 10.98 -8.93
CA LEU A 118 4.79 11.20 -10.20
C LEU A 118 4.45 12.68 -10.40
N PHE A 119 3.86 13.34 -9.41
CA PHE A 119 3.35 14.69 -9.61
C PHE A 119 4.42 15.78 -9.58
N LEU A 120 5.48 15.62 -8.77
CA LEU A 120 6.55 16.63 -8.68
C LEU A 120 7.64 16.50 -9.72
N ILE A 121 8.13 15.27 -9.94
CA ILE A 121 9.30 15.02 -10.83
C ILE A 121 8.94 14.17 -12.05
N ASN A 122 7.66 13.90 -12.27
CA ASN A 122 7.18 13.06 -13.37
C ASN A 122 7.78 11.65 -13.40
N LEU A 123 8.12 11.10 -12.23
CA LEU A 123 8.70 9.78 -12.09
C LEU A 123 7.60 8.73 -11.86
N GLU A 124 7.26 7.99 -12.93
CA GLU A 124 6.31 6.88 -12.86
C GLU A 124 6.96 5.64 -12.23
N LEU A 125 6.25 5.03 -11.26
CA LEU A 125 6.72 3.82 -10.56
C LEU A 125 5.97 2.56 -11.00
N ASP A 126 4.83 2.68 -11.66
CA ASP A 126 4.07 1.53 -12.17
C ASP A 126 4.59 1.10 -13.54
N CYS A 127 5.84 0.64 -13.56
CA CYS A 127 6.52 0.11 -14.75
C CYS A 127 6.81 -1.40 -14.63
N GLU A 128 7.24 -2.02 -15.73
CA GLU A 128 7.50 -3.47 -15.80
C GLU A 128 8.61 -3.90 -14.84
N GLU A 129 9.66 -3.10 -14.71
CA GLU A 129 10.78 -3.36 -13.81
C GLU A 129 10.33 -3.39 -12.34
N MET A 130 9.35 -2.58 -11.96
CA MET A 130 8.73 -2.63 -10.63
C MET A 130 7.95 -3.92 -10.42
N VAL A 131 7.32 -4.46 -11.46
CA VAL A 131 6.64 -5.77 -11.40
C VAL A 131 7.66 -6.87 -11.15
N PHE A 132 8.76 -6.91 -11.92
CA PHE A 132 9.86 -7.85 -11.70
C PHE A 132 10.43 -7.74 -10.28
N LEU A 133 10.71 -6.53 -9.81
CA LEU A 133 11.24 -6.28 -8.47
C LEU A 133 10.29 -6.82 -7.39
N ARG A 134 8.99 -6.58 -7.52
CA ARG A 134 7.97 -7.07 -6.57
C ARG A 134 7.85 -8.59 -6.59
N CYS A 135 7.90 -9.23 -7.76
CA CYS A 135 7.94 -10.68 -7.86
C CYS A 135 9.20 -11.23 -7.16
N GLY A 136 10.35 -10.58 -7.35
CA GLY A 136 11.58 -10.88 -6.61
C GLY A 136 11.41 -10.79 -5.10
N PHE A 137 10.81 -9.71 -4.60
CA PHE A 137 10.53 -9.55 -3.15
C PHE A 137 9.59 -10.62 -2.61
N PHE A 138 8.56 -10.99 -3.37
CA PHE A 138 7.62 -12.04 -2.96
C PHE A 138 8.30 -13.41 -2.90
N ASN A 139 9.15 -13.73 -3.89
CA ASN A 139 9.87 -14.99 -3.93
C ASN A 139 10.96 -15.09 -2.86
N ALA A 140 11.64 -13.98 -2.56
CA ALA A 140 12.67 -13.92 -1.53
C ALA A 140 12.09 -14.04 -0.11
N ASN A 141 10.98 -13.36 0.17
CA ASN A 141 10.34 -13.33 1.48
C ASN A 141 8.83 -13.51 1.33
N PRO A 142 8.36 -14.74 1.05
CA PRO A 142 6.94 -14.99 0.85
C PRO A 142 6.17 -14.68 2.14
N PRO A 143 4.97 -14.06 2.05
CA PRO A 143 4.13 -13.86 3.20
C PRO A 143 3.87 -15.19 3.90
N GLU A 144 4.10 -15.24 5.20
CA GLU A 144 3.72 -16.39 6.03
C GLU A 144 2.25 -16.71 5.78
N ARG A 145 1.97 -17.96 5.41
CA ARG A 145 0.60 -18.44 5.39
C ARG A 145 0.05 -18.28 6.80
N ARG A 146 -1.18 -17.78 6.91
CA ARG A 146 -1.85 -17.77 8.22
C ARG A 146 -1.77 -19.19 8.77
N ALA A 147 -1.28 -19.32 10.00
CA ALA A 147 -1.32 -20.59 10.69
C ALA A 147 -2.74 -21.16 10.53
N PRO A 148 -2.89 -22.44 10.18
CA PRO A 148 -4.21 -23.04 10.15
C PRO A 148 -4.87 -22.71 11.48
N SER A 149 -6.07 -22.14 11.42
CA SER A 149 -6.87 -21.96 12.63
C SER A 149 -6.87 -23.30 13.36
N ALA A 150 -6.66 -23.28 14.68
CA ALA A 150 -6.68 -24.51 15.46
C ALA A 150 -7.88 -25.36 15.02
N VAL A 151 -7.63 -26.64 14.73
CA VAL A 151 -8.68 -27.55 14.26
C VAL A 151 -9.50 -27.92 15.48
N TRP A 152 -10.43 -27.04 15.86
CA TRP A 152 -11.39 -27.33 16.90
C TRP A 152 -12.47 -28.22 16.29
N SER A 153 -12.69 -29.40 16.88
CA SER A 153 -13.89 -30.18 16.57
C SER A 153 -15.09 -29.45 17.15
N LEU A 154 -16.06 -29.08 16.30
CA LEU A 154 -17.31 -28.48 16.75
C LEU A 154 -18.02 -29.42 17.72
N ASP A 155 -17.95 -30.73 17.49
CA ASP A 155 -18.58 -31.73 18.35
C ASP A 155 -18.02 -31.69 19.77
N VAL A 156 -16.70 -31.54 19.93
CA VAL A 156 -16.05 -31.40 21.24
C VAL A 156 -16.48 -30.11 21.93
N VAL A 157 -16.59 -29.02 21.19
CA VAL A 157 -17.03 -27.72 21.71
C VAL A 157 -18.50 -27.76 22.13
N LEU A 158 -19.39 -28.27 21.28
CA LEU A 158 -20.81 -28.42 21.59
C LEU A 158 -21.02 -29.38 22.77
N TYR A 159 -20.27 -30.49 22.80
CA TYR A 159 -20.28 -31.43 23.91
C TYR A 159 -19.89 -30.78 25.24
N TYR A 160 -18.89 -29.91 25.23
CA TYR A 160 -18.50 -29.14 26.41
C TYR A 160 -19.56 -28.11 26.82
N LEU A 161 -20.20 -27.45 25.85
CA LEU A 161 -21.22 -26.42 26.10
C LEU A 161 -22.57 -26.97 26.60
N VAL A 162 -22.87 -28.23 26.31
CA VAL A 162 -24.08 -28.94 26.78
C VAL A 162 -23.87 -29.56 28.17
N ARG A 163 -22.66 -29.53 28.72
CA ARG A 163 -22.33 -30.06 30.05
C ARG A 163 -22.26 -28.95 31.11
N GLY A 164 -22.38 -29.34 32.38
CA GLY A 164 -22.15 -28.43 33.52
C GLY A 164 -20.75 -27.82 33.41
N PRO A 165 -20.57 -26.50 33.65
CA PRO A 165 -21.42 -25.57 34.41
C PRO A 165 -22.45 -24.77 33.57
N PHE A 166 -22.72 -25.15 32.32
CA PHE A 166 -23.57 -24.37 31.39
C PHE A 166 -25.02 -24.87 31.29
N GLU A 167 -25.31 -26.06 31.83
CA GLU A 167 -26.64 -26.65 31.93
C GLU A 167 -26.85 -27.20 33.35
N PRO A 168 -28.06 -27.13 33.94
CA PRO A 168 -29.31 -26.57 33.38
C PRO A 168 -29.32 -25.04 33.31
N LEU A 169 -29.84 -24.46 32.22
CA LEU A 169 -30.01 -23.00 32.05
C LEU A 169 -30.75 -22.33 33.21
N GLU A 170 -31.69 -23.04 33.82
CA GLU A 170 -32.56 -22.53 34.90
C GLU A 170 -31.81 -22.35 36.23
N SER A 171 -30.76 -23.14 36.48
CA SER A 171 -29.98 -23.12 37.72
C SER A 171 -28.57 -22.55 37.53
N THR A 172 -28.19 -22.23 36.30
CA THR A 172 -26.86 -21.73 35.94
C THR A 172 -26.72 -20.25 36.26
N SER A 173 -25.60 -19.84 36.88
CA SER A 173 -25.30 -18.43 37.11
C SER A 173 -25.21 -17.65 35.79
N TRP A 174 -25.78 -16.45 35.75
CA TRP A 174 -25.78 -15.57 34.58
C TRP A 174 -24.38 -15.36 33.95
N ARG A 175 -23.30 -15.44 34.75
CA ARG A 175 -21.91 -15.36 34.29
C ARG A 175 -21.55 -16.46 33.29
N PHE A 176 -22.03 -17.68 33.51
CA PHE A 176 -21.81 -18.81 32.60
C PHE A 176 -22.68 -18.70 31.35
N CYS A 177 -23.92 -18.19 31.48
CA CYS A 177 -24.78 -17.89 30.34
C CYS A 177 -24.18 -16.84 29.40
N VAL A 178 -23.63 -15.74 29.95
CA VAL A 178 -22.95 -14.70 29.17
C VAL A 178 -21.69 -15.23 28.50
N ARG A 179 -20.86 -16.03 29.20
CA ARG A 179 -19.67 -16.64 28.60
C ARG A 179 -20.02 -17.57 27.44
N ARG A 180 -21.08 -18.36 27.56
CA ARG A 180 -21.58 -19.24 26.50
C ARG A 180 -22.03 -18.45 25.27
N HIS A 181 -22.81 -17.40 25.47
CA HIS A 181 -23.29 -16.55 24.37
C HIS A 181 -22.16 -15.78 23.69
N LEU A 182 -21.24 -15.19 24.48
CA LEU A 182 -20.06 -14.53 23.94
C LEU A 182 -19.19 -15.51 23.16
N PHE A 183 -18.96 -16.71 23.69
CA PHE A 183 -18.21 -17.75 22.99
C PHE A 183 -18.85 -18.08 21.63
N CYS A 184 -20.17 -18.33 21.57
CA CYS A 184 -20.87 -18.60 20.31
C CYS A 184 -20.82 -17.39 19.36
N PHE A 185 -20.97 -16.17 19.87
CA PHE A 185 -20.91 -14.94 19.07
C PHE A 185 -19.52 -14.68 18.50
N PHE A 186 -18.48 -14.84 19.31
CA PHE A 186 -17.09 -14.74 18.88
C PHE A 186 -16.72 -15.86 17.91
N TRP A 187 -17.22 -17.08 18.11
CA TRP A 187 -17.02 -18.22 17.19
C TRP A 187 -17.65 -17.96 15.81
N LEU A 188 -18.87 -17.42 15.78
CA LEU A 188 -19.55 -17.03 14.54
C LEU A 188 -18.78 -15.93 13.79
N ARG A 189 -18.27 -14.94 14.53
CA ARG A 189 -17.54 -13.78 13.98
C ARG A 189 -16.10 -14.11 13.57
N ALA A 190 -15.47 -15.10 14.21
CA ALA A 190 -14.12 -15.56 13.89
C ALA A 190 -14.07 -16.50 12.67
N GLY A 191 -15.21 -16.76 12.01
CA GLY A 191 -15.26 -17.53 10.77
C GLY A 191 -15.44 -19.04 10.98
N GLY A 192 -16.00 -19.49 12.11
CA GLY A 192 -16.27 -20.90 12.39
C GLY A 192 -17.19 -21.62 11.38
N LEU A 193 -17.91 -20.88 10.54
CA LEU A 193 -18.71 -21.44 9.44
C LEU A 193 -17.89 -21.80 8.18
N ALA A 194 -16.67 -21.28 8.04
CA ALA A 194 -15.86 -21.52 6.83
C ALA A 194 -15.30 -22.95 6.75
N THR A 195 -15.23 -23.68 7.87
CA THR A 195 -14.77 -25.07 7.91
C THR A 195 -15.86 -26.10 7.59
N TRP A 196 -17.14 -25.71 7.57
CA TRP A 196 -18.25 -26.65 7.34
C TRP A 196 -18.59 -26.90 5.87
N LEU A 197 -18.21 -25.98 4.96
CA LEU A 197 -18.49 -26.14 3.52
C LEU A 197 -17.42 -26.93 2.76
N THR A 198 -16.35 -27.40 3.43
CA THR A 198 -15.26 -28.15 2.78
C THR A 198 -15.05 -29.55 3.32
N SER A 199 -15.86 -30.00 4.28
CA SER A 199 -15.88 -31.40 4.71
C SER A 199 -16.68 -32.23 3.71
N PRO A 200 -16.07 -33.15 2.94
CA PRO A 200 -16.84 -34.11 2.17
C PRO A 200 -17.62 -35.00 3.15
N LEU A 201 -18.95 -34.99 3.02
CA LEU A 201 -19.82 -35.94 3.71
C LEU A 201 -19.31 -37.37 3.45
N PRO A 202 -19.21 -38.25 4.46
CA PRO A 202 -18.87 -39.64 4.25
C PRO A 202 -20.10 -40.35 3.67
N PHE A 203 -20.34 -40.20 2.36
CA PHE A 203 -21.23 -41.09 1.64
C PHE A 203 -20.45 -42.33 1.23
N ALA A 204 -20.51 -43.35 2.08
CA ALA A 204 -20.15 -44.71 1.72
C ALA A 204 -21.12 -45.21 0.65
N GLY A 205 -20.65 -45.37 -0.59
CA GLY A 205 -21.47 -45.87 -1.69
C GLY A 205 -20.70 -46.13 -2.98
N ARG A 206 -20.04 -47.29 -3.04
CA ARG A 206 -19.65 -48.11 -4.23
C ARG A 206 -19.10 -47.42 -5.50
N ARG A 207 -17.83 -47.77 -5.77
CA ARG A 207 -17.15 -47.91 -7.09
C ARG A 207 -18.08 -48.01 -8.31
N ILE A 208 -17.71 -47.28 -9.37
CA ILE A 208 -17.29 -47.78 -10.71
C ILE A 208 -16.36 -46.71 -11.31
N GLY A 209 -15.25 -47.15 -11.91
CA GLY A 209 -14.17 -46.27 -12.35
C GLY A 209 -14.38 -45.65 -13.72
N SER A 210 -13.59 -44.61 -13.99
CA SER A 210 -13.00 -44.37 -15.30
C SER A 210 -11.86 -43.36 -15.15
N SER A 211 -10.69 -43.82 -15.59
CA SER A 211 -9.50 -43.06 -15.94
C SER A 211 -9.81 -41.95 -16.95
N PHE A 212 -9.27 -40.74 -16.76
CA PHE A 212 -8.65 -39.98 -17.86
C PHE A 212 -7.68 -38.94 -17.27
N PHE A 213 -6.40 -39.15 -17.56
CA PHE A 213 -5.25 -38.34 -17.17
C PHE A 213 -4.94 -37.33 -18.29
N GLY A 214 -4.63 -36.09 -17.93
CA GLY A 214 -4.06 -35.08 -18.83
C GLY A 214 -4.20 -33.71 -18.15
N GLY A 215 -3.17 -32.94 -17.83
CA GLY A 215 -1.81 -32.88 -18.33
C GLY A 215 -1.48 -31.39 -18.55
N MET A 216 -0.22 -31.00 -18.30
CA MET A 216 0.39 -29.66 -18.50
C MET A 216 0.13 -28.62 -17.39
N GLY A 217 1.13 -27.88 -16.90
CA GLY A 217 2.54 -27.83 -17.29
C GLY A 217 3.31 -26.91 -16.33
N SER A 218 4.45 -27.41 -15.87
CA SER A 218 5.46 -26.69 -15.10
C SER A 218 6.23 -25.72 -16.01
N CYS A 219 6.46 -24.49 -15.57
CA CYS A 219 7.46 -23.60 -16.18
C CYS A 219 8.77 -23.60 -15.37
N PRO A 220 9.93 -23.62 -16.03
CA PRO A 220 11.24 -23.78 -15.39
C PRO A 220 11.80 -22.46 -14.86
N ARG A 221 12.68 -22.58 -13.85
CA ARG A 221 13.57 -21.50 -13.41
C ARG A 221 14.66 -21.26 -14.46
N VAL A 222 14.91 -19.99 -14.75
CA VAL A 222 16.21 -19.47 -15.20
C VAL A 222 16.71 -18.57 -14.08
#